data_AF-A0A7S0ZZ13-F1
#
_entry.id   AF-A0A7S0ZZ13-F1
#
_cell.length_a   1.000
_cell.length_b   1.000
_cell.length_c   1.000
_cell.angle_alpha   90.00
_cell.angle_beta   90.00
_cell.angle_gamma   90.00
#
_symmetry.space_group_name_H-M   'P 1'
#
loop_
_entity.id
_entity.type
_entity.pdbx_description
1 polymer ?
#
loop_
_entity_poly.entity_id
_entity_poly.type
_entity_poly.pdbx_seq_one_letter_code
_entity_poly.pdbx_strand_id
1 'polypeptide(L)'
;LLFCIAFGGLSCQWSALHGTPHPASNADPTKVNSQGDWAAFWSALTFNGTFTITVIGLFVALLALFPTIYANNECIGLTKEDNPRADRFRWIQSSLSTTTSASAEWIGLDGALLIRYCDLCLRILFLIYVPMVSVIGSANYYCKDSKRLEHEADPLTFIEVSSIDANKTWLLSLVHAVCVWYVVLVVVLCVDAAQKDFLVRRVKWLEKLPVIKANSVMVEKIPYEYRSQTALTDFFT
;
A
#
# COMPACT_ATOMS: atom_id res chain seq x y z
N LEU A 1 1.75 7.85 0.39
CA LEU A 1 1.20 9.19 0.13
C LEU A 1 -0.27 9.35 0.55
N LEU A 2 -1.15 8.35 0.32
CA LEU A 2 -2.56 8.42 0.77
C LEU A 2 -2.79 8.22 2.28
N PHE A 3 -1.81 7.66 3.00
CA PHE A 3 -1.94 7.37 4.45
C PHE A 3 -1.65 8.59 5.35
N CYS A 4 -0.97 9.63 4.84
CA CYS A 4 -0.60 10.81 5.65
C CYS A 4 -1.70 11.88 5.72
N ILE A 5 -2.76 11.77 4.89
CA ILE A 5 -3.85 12.76 4.86
C ILE A 5 -4.94 12.44 5.91
N ALA A 6 -5.03 11.19 6.38
CA ALA A 6 -6.17 10.72 7.18
C ALA A 6 -6.07 10.96 8.70
N PHE A 7 -4.89 11.20 9.27
CA PHE A 7 -4.70 11.22 10.73
C PHE A 7 -4.36 12.59 11.35
N GLY A 8 -4.34 13.67 10.57
CA GLY A 8 -4.09 15.03 11.09
C GLY A 8 -5.28 15.72 11.76
N GLY A 9 -6.50 15.16 11.68
CA GLY A 9 -7.74 15.88 12.04
C GLY A 9 -8.37 15.54 13.39
N LEU A 10 -7.96 14.45 14.06
CA LEU A 10 -8.71 13.90 15.20
C LEU A 10 -8.40 14.55 16.56
N SER A 11 -7.37 15.39 16.68
CA SER A 11 -7.03 16.10 17.93
C SER A 11 -7.57 17.54 18.01
N CYS A 12 -8.03 18.14 16.89
CA CYS A 12 -8.42 19.55 16.88
C CYS A 12 -9.94 19.83 16.98
N GLN A 13 -10.80 18.82 16.82
CA GLN A 13 -12.26 19.05 16.83
C GLN A 13 -12.89 19.20 18.23
N TRP A 14 -12.18 18.85 19.31
CA TRP A 14 -12.75 18.96 20.66
C TRP A 14 -12.69 20.39 21.23
N SER A 15 -11.78 21.24 20.74
CA SER A 15 -11.57 22.60 21.27
C SER A 15 -12.48 23.67 20.65
N ALA A 16 -13.22 23.36 19.59
CA ALA A 16 -14.04 24.34 18.86
C ALA A 16 -15.40 24.65 19.52
N LEU A 17 -15.77 23.95 20.62
CA LEU A 17 -17.05 24.21 21.28
C LEU A 17 -17.02 25.42 22.23
N HIS A 18 -15.84 25.90 22.65
CA HIS A 18 -15.71 27.03 23.59
C HIS A 18 -14.41 27.83 23.36
N GLY A 19 -14.43 28.84 22.48
CA GLY A 19 -13.33 29.79 22.39
C GLY A 19 -13.47 30.81 21.26
N THR A 20 -13.51 32.09 21.62
CA THR A 20 -13.52 33.24 20.69
C THR A 20 -12.27 33.25 19.80
N PRO A 21 -12.38 33.67 18.52
CA PRO A 21 -11.29 33.55 17.56
C PRO A 21 -10.23 34.65 17.77
N HIS A 22 -8.95 34.27 17.86
CA HIS A 22 -7.81 35.17 17.71
C HIS A 22 -7.07 34.88 16.38
N PRO A 23 -6.52 35.91 15.70
CA PRO A 23 -5.95 35.76 14.37
C PRO A 23 -4.47 35.38 14.46
N ALA A 24 -4.12 34.15 14.08
CA ALA A 24 -2.75 33.72 13.86
C ALA A 24 -2.64 32.75 12.67
N SER A 25 -1.87 33.15 11.65
CA SER A 25 -1.39 32.41 10.47
C SER A 25 -2.42 31.70 9.58
N ASN A 26 -2.56 32.23 8.35
CA ASN A 26 -3.44 31.79 7.26
C ASN A 26 -3.05 30.43 6.62
N ALA A 27 -2.92 29.37 7.40
CA ALA A 27 -3.13 28.02 6.88
C ALA A 27 -4.53 27.62 7.32
N ASP A 28 -5.53 27.91 6.47
CA ASP A 28 -6.91 27.53 6.73
C ASP A 28 -6.96 25.99 6.85
N PRO A 29 -7.20 25.42 8.05
CA PRO A 29 -7.22 23.98 8.25
C PRO A 29 -8.43 23.31 7.58
N THR A 30 -9.32 24.12 7.01
CA THR A 30 -10.50 23.70 6.26
C THR A 30 -10.40 24.17 4.82
N LYS A 31 -9.40 23.70 4.07
CA LYS A 31 -9.47 23.82 2.61
C LYS A 31 -10.61 22.92 2.12
N VAL A 32 -11.80 23.50 2.08
CA VAL A 32 -13.02 22.92 1.49
C VAL A 32 -12.80 22.81 -0.01
N ASN A 33 -13.27 21.72 -0.62
CA ASN A 33 -13.25 21.57 -2.06
C ASN A 33 -13.90 22.80 -2.73
N SER A 34 -13.24 23.29 -3.75
CA SER A 34 -13.62 24.48 -4.52
C SER A 34 -14.06 24.07 -5.92
N GLN A 35 -14.79 24.97 -6.59
CA GLN A 35 -15.26 24.74 -7.94
C GLN A 35 -14.10 24.45 -8.90
N GLY A 36 -14.03 23.22 -9.41
CA GLY A 36 -12.99 22.79 -10.36
C GLY A 36 -12.07 21.70 -9.83
N ASP A 37 -12.16 21.32 -8.56
CA ASP A 37 -11.38 20.22 -7.99
C ASP A 37 -11.71 18.88 -8.66
N TRP A 38 -12.95 18.66 -9.10
CA TRP A 38 -13.31 17.48 -9.89
C TRP A 38 -12.63 17.44 -11.25
N ALA A 39 -12.50 18.59 -11.91
CA ALA A 39 -11.80 18.69 -13.18
C ALA A 39 -10.29 18.47 -12.99
N ALA A 40 -9.71 18.98 -11.90
CA ALA A 40 -8.32 18.73 -11.54
C ALA A 40 -8.06 17.25 -11.24
N PHE A 41 -8.96 16.59 -10.52
CA PHE A 41 -8.90 15.15 -10.26
C PHE A 41 -8.90 14.33 -11.57
N TRP A 42 -9.83 14.60 -12.48
CA TRP A 42 -9.87 13.92 -13.77
C TRP A 42 -8.64 14.21 -14.63
N SER A 43 -8.15 15.45 -14.62
CA SER A 43 -6.92 15.81 -15.33
C SER A 43 -5.73 14.98 -14.83
N ALA A 44 -5.56 14.87 -13.51
CA ALA A 44 -4.52 14.04 -12.90
C ALA A 44 -4.71 12.56 -13.22
N LEU A 45 -5.94 12.04 -13.18
CA LEU A 45 -6.23 10.65 -13.51
C LEU A 45 -5.91 10.35 -14.98
N THR A 46 -6.33 11.23 -15.90
CA THR A 46 -6.04 11.10 -17.33
C THR A 46 -4.54 11.17 -17.58
N PHE A 47 -3.81 12.13 -17.00
CA PHE A 47 -2.37 12.26 -17.18
C PHE A 47 -1.59 11.03 -16.68
N ASN A 48 -1.89 10.55 -15.47
CA ASN A 48 -1.23 9.36 -14.93
C ASN A 48 -1.61 8.09 -15.70
N GLY A 49 -2.87 7.99 -16.13
CA GLY A 49 -3.37 6.88 -16.93
C GLY A 49 -2.69 6.82 -18.30
N THR A 50 -2.59 7.95 -19.01
CA THR A 50 -1.91 8.01 -20.31
C THR A 50 -0.42 7.68 -20.16
N PHE A 51 0.25 8.24 -19.16
CA PHE A 51 1.65 7.92 -18.88
C PHE A 51 1.86 6.41 -18.63
N THR A 52 1.00 5.80 -17.81
CA THR A 52 1.05 4.36 -17.53
C THR A 52 0.85 3.53 -18.81
N ILE A 53 -0.13 3.88 -19.63
CA ILE A 53 -0.38 3.20 -20.92
C ILE A 53 0.81 3.35 -21.85
N THR A 54 1.43 4.54 -21.93
CA THR A 54 2.63 4.77 -22.74
C THR A 54 3.79 3.89 -22.28
N VAL A 55 4.04 3.80 -20.98
CA VAL A 55 5.11 2.95 -20.43
C VAL A 55 4.84 1.47 -20.70
N ILE A 56 3.61 1.00 -20.51
CA ILE A 56 3.22 -0.39 -20.83
C ILE A 56 3.37 -0.66 -22.33
N GLY A 57 2.95 0.28 -23.19
CA GLY A 57 3.11 0.17 -24.64
C GLY A 57 4.57 0.09 -25.06
N LEU A 58 5.43 0.94 -24.49
CA LEU A 58 6.88 0.89 -24.70
C LEU A 58 7.47 -0.45 -24.23
N PHE A 59 7.05 -0.94 -23.05
CA PHE A 59 7.47 -2.25 -22.55
C PHE A 59 7.08 -3.38 -23.50
N VAL A 60 5.84 -3.41 -23.99
CA VAL A 60 5.39 -4.43 -24.96
C VAL A 60 6.15 -4.33 -26.29
N ALA A 61 6.50 -3.12 -26.74
CA ALA A 61 7.32 -2.93 -27.94
C ALA A 61 8.76 -3.43 -27.73
N LEU A 62 9.38 -3.12 -26.58
CA LEU A 62 10.71 -3.59 -26.21
C LEU A 62 10.74 -5.11 -26.01
N LEU A 63 9.67 -5.70 -25.47
CA LEU A 63 9.50 -7.14 -25.32
C LEU A 63 9.50 -7.84 -26.70
N ALA A 64 8.92 -7.21 -27.72
CA ALA A 64 8.93 -7.72 -29.10
C ALA A 64 10.29 -7.53 -29.80
N LEU A 65 11.00 -6.44 -29.52
CA LEU A 65 12.29 -6.13 -30.15
C LEU A 65 13.47 -6.90 -29.52
N PHE A 66 13.44 -7.11 -28.20
CA PHE A 66 14.54 -7.72 -27.44
C PHE A 66 14.08 -8.91 -26.58
N PRO A 67 13.45 -9.95 -27.16
CA PRO A 67 12.88 -11.05 -26.40
C PRO A 67 13.92 -11.79 -25.54
N THR A 68 15.17 -11.89 -26.01
CA THR A 68 16.25 -12.58 -25.30
C THR A 68 16.60 -11.94 -23.95
N ILE A 69 16.48 -10.61 -23.83
CA ILE A 69 16.77 -9.89 -22.57
C ILE A 69 15.68 -10.19 -21.53
N TYR A 70 14.42 -10.15 -21.96
CA TYR A 70 13.28 -10.36 -21.07
C TYR A 70 12.99 -11.84 -20.76
N ALA A 71 13.42 -12.75 -21.63
CA ALA A 71 13.32 -14.21 -21.41
C ALA A 71 14.63 -14.83 -20.87
N ASN A 72 15.59 -14.01 -20.41
CA ASN A 72 16.91 -14.51 -20.00
C ASN A 72 16.83 -15.56 -18.86
N ASN A 73 15.90 -15.39 -17.92
CA ASN A 73 15.71 -16.35 -16.83
C ASN A 73 15.19 -17.71 -17.31
N GLU A 74 14.39 -17.72 -18.37
CA GLU A 74 13.96 -18.95 -19.05
C GLU A 74 15.14 -19.59 -19.80
N CYS A 75 15.93 -18.79 -20.52
CA CYS A 75 17.11 -19.26 -21.24
C CYS A 75 18.17 -19.89 -20.32
N ILE A 76 18.32 -19.38 -19.09
CA ILE A 76 19.24 -19.92 -18.07
C ILE A 76 18.63 -21.12 -17.32
N GLY A 77 17.34 -21.42 -17.53
CA GLY A 77 16.64 -22.52 -16.87
C GLY A 77 16.28 -22.24 -15.40
N LEU A 78 16.18 -20.97 -15.00
CA LEU A 78 15.78 -20.57 -13.65
C LEU A 78 14.26 -20.68 -13.44
N THR A 79 13.48 -20.57 -14.50
CA THR A 79 12.01 -20.69 -14.48
C THR A 79 11.57 -21.98 -15.16
N LYS A 80 10.63 -22.71 -14.53
CA LYS A 80 10.16 -24.03 -15.00
C LYS A 80 9.01 -23.95 -16.01
N GLU A 81 8.41 -22.79 -16.22
CA GLU A 81 7.32 -22.62 -17.17
C GLU A 81 7.86 -22.40 -18.59
N ASP A 82 7.54 -23.32 -19.49
CA ASP A 82 7.69 -23.11 -20.92
C ASP A 82 6.77 -21.96 -21.35
N ASN A 83 7.38 -20.84 -21.70
CA ASN A 83 6.66 -19.74 -22.31
C ASN A 83 6.63 -19.99 -23.82
N PRO A 84 5.48 -20.38 -24.45
CA PRO A 84 5.35 -20.28 -25.88
C PRO A 84 5.46 -18.79 -26.20
N ARG A 85 6.55 -18.44 -26.88
CA ARG A 85 7.00 -17.08 -27.23
C ARG A 85 6.01 -16.23 -28.05
N ALA A 86 4.75 -16.65 -28.18
CA ALA A 86 3.82 -16.15 -29.19
C ALA A 86 2.94 -14.96 -28.73
N ASP A 87 2.65 -14.79 -27.43
CA ASP A 87 1.65 -13.80 -26.97
C ASP A 87 2.21 -12.60 -26.21
N ARG A 88 1.98 -11.39 -26.75
CA ARG A 88 2.47 -10.10 -26.25
C ARG A 88 1.92 -9.66 -24.89
N PHE A 89 0.81 -10.25 -24.45
CA PHE A 89 0.14 -9.92 -23.18
C PHE A 89 0.12 -11.09 -22.17
N ARG A 90 0.73 -12.23 -22.52
CA ARG A 90 0.69 -13.43 -21.66
C ARG A 90 1.39 -13.23 -20.33
N TRP A 91 2.38 -12.33 -20.29
CA TRP A 91 3.06 -11.92 -19.06
C TRP A 91 2.09 -11.45 -17.97
N ILE A 92 0.93 -10.86 -18.33
CA ILE A 92 -0.11 -10.46 -17.37
C ILE A 92 -0.71 -11.72 -16.73
N GLN A 93 -1.18 -12.66 -17.55
CA GLN A 93 -1.78 -13.89 -17.07
C GLN A 93 -0.78 -14.70 -16.24
N SER A 94 0.45 -14.88 -16.73
CA SER A 94 1.52 -15.57 -16.00
C SER A 94 1.81 -14.90 -14.66
N SER A 95 1.87 -13.56 -14.60
CA SER A 95 2.09 -12.83 -13.35
C SER A 95 0.92 -13.04 -12.36
N LEU A 96 -0.32 -13.10 -12.86
CA LEU A 96 -1.50 -13.28 -12.03
C LEU A 96 -1.72 -14.74 -11.59
N SER A 97 -1.25 -15.73 -12.36
CA SER A 97 -1.38 -17.16 -12.04
C SER A 97 -0.23 -17.71 -11.19
N THR A 98 0.88 -16.98 -11.08
CA THR A 98 2.05 -17.45 -10.34
C THR A 98 1.76 -17.47 -8.83
N THR A 99 1.96 -18.64 -8.21
CA THR A 99 1.80 -18.78 -6.75
C THR A 99 3.02 -18.25 -6.00
N THR A 100 2.82 -17.76 -4.78
CA THR A 100 3.92 -17.27 -3.93
C THR A 100 5.00 -18.32 -3.67
N SER A 101 4.64 -19.61 -3.61
CA SER A 101 5.60 -20.71 -3.49
C SER A 101 6.44 -20.90 -4.75
N ALA A 102 5.84 -20.80 -5.93
CA ALA A 102 6.58 -20.86 -7.19
C ALA A 102 7.52 -19.66 -7.34
N SER A 103 7.05 -18.45 -6.99
CA SER A 103 7.91 -17.27 -6.93
C SER A 103 9.08 -17.46 -5.97
N ALA A 104 8.84 -18.03 -4.78
CA ALA A 104 9.89 -18.23 -3.79
C ALA A 104 11.01 -19.17 -4.26
N GLU A 105 10.71 -20.12 -5.17
CA GLU A 105 11.72 -20.96 -5.80
C GLU A 105 12.60 -20.19 -6.80
N TRP A 106 12.03 -19.21 -7.50
CA TRP A 106 12.73 -18.49 -8.58
C TRP A 106 13.48 -17.25 -8.11
N ILE A 107 12.84 -16.39 -7.29
CA ILE A 107 13.40 -15.11 -6.84
C ILE A 107 13.88 -15.13 -5.39
N GLY A 108 13.76 -16.28 -4.73
CA GLY A 108 14.03 -16.45 -3.30
C GLY A 108 12.84 -16.05 -2.42
N LEU A 109 12.92 -16.43 -1.15
CA LEU A 109 11.83 -16.25 -0.20
C LEU A 109 11.51 -14.75 0.02
N ASP A 110 12.53 -13.92 0.25
CA ASP A 110 12.31 -12.50 0.57
C ASP A 110 11.66 -11.73 -0.60
N GLY A 111 12.06 -12.03 -1.85
CA GLY A 111 11.45 -11.44 -3.04
C GLY A 111 9.98 -11.86 -3.20
N ALA A 112 9.66 -13.14 -2.99
CA ALA A 112 8.29 -13.63 -3.06
C ALA A 112 7.40 -13.05 -1.96
N LEU A 113 7.96 -12.84 -0.76
CA LEU A 113 7.24 -12.24 0.36
C LEU A 113 7.00 -10.73 0.15
N LEU A 114 7.88 -10.03 -0.57
CA LEU A 114 7.64 -8.64 -0.95
C LEU A 114 6.43 -8.52 -1.90
N ILE A 115 6.31 -9.40 -2.90
CA ILE A 115 5.12 -9.46 -3.77
C ILE A 115 3.88 -9.75 -2.92
N ARG A 116 3.99 -10.71 -2.00
CA ARG A 116 2.88 -11.06 -1.11
C ARG A 116 2.45 -9.92 -0.18
N TYR A 117 3.39 -9.07 0.21
CA TYR A 117 3.11 -7.87 0.98
C TYR A 117 2.29 -6.86 0.16
N CYS A 118 2.60 -6.68 -1.13
CA CYS A 118 1.79 -5.85 -2.02
C CYS A 118 0.35 -6.38 -2.15
N ASP A 119 0.15 -7.70 -2.28
CA ASP A 119 -1.19 -8.31 -2.29
C ASP A 119 -1.95 -8.03 -0.99
N LEU A 120 -1.27 -8.11 0.16
CA LEU A 120 -1.84 -7.81 1.46
C LEU A 120 -2.30 -6.35 1.53
N CYS A 121 -1.47 -5.41 1.07
CA CYS A 121 -1.83 -4.00 1.01
C CYS A 121 -3.07 -3.77 0.12
N LEU A 122 -3.15 -4.41 -1.04
CA LEU A 122 -4.32 -4.33 -1.93
C LEU A 122 -5.58 -4.92 -1.29
N ARG A 123 -5.45 -6.05 -0.60
CA ARG A 123 -6.56 -6.68 0.13
C ARG A 123 -7.07 -5.78 1.25
N ILE A 124 -6.17 -5.21 2.04
CA ILE A 124 -6.51 -4.26 3.12
C ILE A 124 -7.19 -3.03 2.53
N LEU A 125 -6.63 -2.47 1.45
CA LEU A 125 -7.22 -1.32 0.74
C LEU A 125 -8.65 -1.64 0.28
N PHE A 126 -8.88 -2.78 -0.36
CA PHE A 126 -10.21 -3.16 -0.83
C PHE A 126 -11.20 -3.36 0.32
N LEU A 127 -10.80 -4.08 1.39
CA LEU A 127 -11.65 -4.34 2.56
C LEU A 127 -12.01 -3.08 3.35
N ILE A 128 -11.17 -2.04 3.29
CA ILE A 128 -11.45 -0.74 3.92
C ILE A 128 -12.27 0.14 2.96
N TYR A 129 -11.80 0.29 1.73
CA TYR A 129 -12.31 1.29 0.78
C TYR A 129 -13.73 0.98 0.36
N VAL A 130 -14.07 -0.29 0.08
CA VAL A 130 -15.41 -0.66 -0.37
C VAL A 130 -16.46 -0.32 0.70
N PRO A 131 -16.36 -0.79 1.96
CA PRO A 131 -17.30 -0.41 3.00
C PRO A 131 -17.29 1.09 3.31
N MET A 132 -16.12 1.74 3.26
CA MET A 132 -16.03 3.18 3.54
C MET A 132 -16.82 3.99 2.51
N VAL A 133 -16.65 3.71 1.21
CA VAL A 133 -17.41 4.40 0.16
C VAL A 133 -18.89 4.03 0.21
N SER A 134 -19.22 2.76 0.46
CA SER A 134 -20.62 2.31 0.51
C SER A 134 -21.37 2.88 1.72
N VAL A 135 -20.77 2.91 2.92
CA VAL A 135 -21.43 3.34 4.16
C VAL A 135 -21.27 4.83 4.38
N ILE A 136 -20.04 5.34 4.41
CA ILE A 136 -19.78 6.77 4.68
C ILE A 136 -20.25 7.61 3.49
N GLY A 137 -19.98 7.17 2.25
CA GLY A 137 -20.43 7.90 1.07
C GLY A 137 -21.95 8.03 1.00
N SER A 138 -22.70 6.95 1.28
CA SER A 138 -24.16 7.02 1.34
C SER A 138 -24.67 7.84 2.54
N ALA A 139 -24.08 7.67 3.72
CA ALA A 139 -24.46 8.43 4.92
C ALA A 139 -24.24 9.95 4.75
N ASN A 140 -23.09 10.35 4.18
CA ASN A 140 -22.78 11.74 3.86
C ASN A 140 -23.79 12.30 2.84
N TYR A 141 -24.15 11.51 1.83
CA TYR A 141 -25.18 11.89 0.87
C TYR A 141 -26.58 12.09 1.50
N TYR A 142 -26.98 11.25 2.46
CA TYR A 142 -28.28 11.38 3.14
C TYR A 142 -28.34 12.52 4.17
N CYS A 143 -27.22 12.83 4.83
CA CYS A 143 -27.14 13.83 5.90
C CYS A 143 -26.73 15.23 5.43
N LYS A 144 -26.55 15.43 4.12
CA LYS A 144 -26.14 16.69 3.52
C LYS A 144 -27.12 17.84 3.81
N ASP A 145 -26.58 19.06 3.95
CA ASP A 145 -27.38 20.28 4.02
C ASP A 145 -27.81 20.72 2.61
N SER A 146 -29.13 20.77 2.36
CA SER A 146 -29.71 21.18 1.09
C SER A 146 -29.38 22.61 0.71
N LYS A 147 -29.12 23.51 1.67
CA LYS A 147 -28.87 24.94 1.39
C LYS A 147 -27.47 25.20 0.83
N ARG A 148 -26.49 24.37 1.18
CA ARG A 148 -25.11 24.52 0.73
C ARG A 148 -24.90 24.03 -0.72
N LEU A 149 -25.76 23.12 -1.16
CA LEU A 149 -25.76 22.56 -2.52
C LEU A 149 -26.12 23.55 -3.62
N GLU A 150 -26.89 24.59 -3.30
CA GLU A 150 -27.29 25.58 -4.30
C GLU A 150 -26.10 26.46 -4.74
N HIS A 151 -25.05 26.54 -3.92
CA HIS A 151 -23.87 27.37 -4.17
C HIS A 151 -22.65 26.60 -4.69
N GLU A 152 -22.54 25.29 -4.43
CA GLU A 152 -21.38 24.47 -4.82
C GLU A 152 -21.81 23.21 -5.56
N ALA A 153 -21.66 23.23 -6.90
CA ALA A 153 -22.03 22.13 -7.78
C ALA A 153 -20.94 21.06 -7.97
N ASP A 154 -19.88 21.04 -7.14
CA ASP A 154 -18.77 20.09 -7.31
C ASP A 154 -19.14 18.70 -6.72
N PRO A 155 -19.06 17.61 -7.52
CA PRO A 155 -19.33 16.25 -7.02
C PRO A 155 -18.43 15.79 -5.87
N LEU A 156 -17.24 16.36 -5.69
CA LEU A 156 -16.36 15.98 -4.59
C LEU A 156 -16.87 16.46 -3.23
N THR A 157 -17.70 17.51 -3.20
CA THR A 157 -18.33 18.03 -1.98
C THR A 157 -19.29 17.02 -1.34
N PHE A 158 -19.79 16.04 -2.11
CA PHE A 158 -20.66 14.97 -1.60
C PHE A 158 -19.95 14.01 -0.64
N ILE A 159 -18.63 13.90 -0.74
CA ILE A 159 -17.83 12.96 0.08
C ILE A 159 -17.35 13.64 1.36
N GLU A 160 -17.34 14.97 1.40
CA GLU A 160 -16.84 15.72 2.54
C GLU A 160 -17.75 15.66 3.77
N VAL A 161 -17.13 15.50 4.93
CA VAL A 161 -17.80 15.61 6.24
C VAL A 161 -18.21 17.05 6.56
N SER A 162 -17.59 18.03 5.89
CA SER A 162 -17.81 19.46 6.14
C SER A 162 -19.21 19.92 5.72
N SER A 163 -19.90 19.20 4.82
CA SER A 163 -21.13 19.62 4.14
C SER A 163 -22.43 19.23 4.88
N ILE A 164 -22.33 18.84 6.15
CA ILE A 164 -23.38 18.11 6.87
C ILE A 164 -24.20 19.04 7.76
N ASP A 165 -25.52 18.80 7.77
CA ASP A 165 -26.47 19.56 8.60
C ASP A 165 -26.18 19.36 10.11
N ALA A 166 -26.07 20.48 10.84
CA ALA A 166 -25.77 20.52 12.27
C ALA A 166 -26.74 19.68 13.12
N ASN A 167 -27.99 19.51 12.67
CA ASN A 167 -28.98 18.72 13.39
C ASN A 167 -28.77 17.21 13.25
N LYS A 168 -28.02 16.75 12.23
CA LYS A 168 -27.78 15.32 11.93
C LYS A 168 -26.35 14.89 12.28
N THR A 169 -25.51 15.80 12.76
CA THR A 169 -24.09 15.56 13.05
C THR A 169 -23.88 14.41 14.04
N TRP A 170 -24.74 14.28 15.06
CA TRP A 170 -24.58 13.24 16.11
C TRP A 170 -24.60 11.80 15.55
N LEU A 171 -25.50 11.52 14.60
CA LEU A 171 -25.65 10.19 14.00
C LEU A 171 -24.47 9.88 13.08
N LEU A 172 -24.01 10.88 12.36
CA LEU A 172 -22.86 10.76 11.47
C LEU A 172 -21.53 10.59 12.22
N SER A 173 -21.37 11.29 13.34
CA SER A 173 -20.21 11.10 14.23
C SER A 173 -20.14 9.67 14.76
N LEU A 174 -21.28 9.06 15.08
CA LEU A 174 -21.34 7.65 15.50
C LEU A 174 -20.94 6.70 14.37
N VAL A 175 -21.43 6.92 13.14
CA VAL A 175 -21.04 6.13 11.97
C VAL A 175 -19.54 6.22 11.71
N HIS A 176 -18.96 7.43 11.74
CA HIS A 176 -17.51 7.60 11.57
C HIS A 176 -16.71 6.92 12.67
N ALA A 177 -17.15 7.02 13.93
CA ALA A 177 -16.49 6.34 15.05
C ALA A 177 -16.48 4.81 14.86
N VAL A 178 -17.61 4.22 14.45
CA VAL A 178 -17.70 2.78 14.15
C VAL A 178 -16.80 2.40 12.96
N CYS A 179 -16.78 3.22 11.90
CA CYS A 179 -15.91 2.99 10.75
C CYS A 179 -14.42 3.01 11.12
N VAL A 180 -13.98 3.92 11.99
CA VAL A 180 -12.58 3.97 12.46
C VAL A 180 -12.20 2.67 13.17
N TRP A 181 -13.05 2.19 14.09
CA TRP A 181 -12.80 0.92 14.78
C TRP A 181 -12.82 -0.28 13.83
N TYR A 182 -13.70 -0.29 12.83
CA TYR A 182 -13.71 -1.30 11.78
C TYR A 182 -12.39 -1.33 11.01
N VAL A 183 -11.87 -0.16 10.60
CA VAL A 183 -10.58 -0.05 9.90
C VAL A 183 -9.45 -0.62 10.75
N VAL A 184 -9.36 -0.22 12.02
CA VAL A 184 -8.34 -0.73 12.95
C VAL A 184 -8.43 -2.25 13.05
N LEU A 185 -9.64 -2.79 13.25
CA LEU A 185 -9.87 -4.23 13.38
C LEU A 185 -9.45 -4.99 12.10
N VAL A 186 -9.85 -4.51 10.92
CA VAL A 186 -9.49 -5.13 9.63
C VAL A 186 -7.98 -5.14 9.43
N VAL A 187 -7.31 -4.01 9.69
CA VAL A 187 -5.84 -3.91 9.53
C VAL A 187 -5.14 -4.87 10.48
N VAL A 188 -5.50 -4.88 11.76
CA VAL A 188 -4.88 -5.75 12.77
C VAL A 188 -5.06 -7.22 12.41
N LEU A 189 -6.29 -7.65 12.05
CA LEU A 189 -6.55 -9.04 11.67
C LEU A 189 -5.79 -9.46 10.40
N CYS A 190 -5.72 -8.59 9.39
CA CYS A 190 -5.00 -8.90 8.15
C CYS A 190 -3.49 -8.98 8.38
N VAL A 191 -2.93 -8.06 9.17
CA VAL A 191 -1.49 -8.02 9.48
C VAL A 191 -1.10 -9.20 10.36
N ASP A 192 -1.84 -9.51 11.43
CA ASP A 192 -1.57 -10.66 12.30
C ASP A 192 -1.62 -11.98 11.51
N ALA A 193 -2.64 -12.17 10.67
CA ALA A 193 -2.74 -13.34 9.81
C ALA A 193 -1.53 -13.45 8.84
N ALA A 194 -1.11 -12.33 8.26
CA ALA A 194 0.04 -12.30 7.36
C ALA A 194 1.37 -12.57 8.10
N GLN A 195 1.55 -12.05 9.32
CA GLN A 195 2.73 -12.31 10.15
C GLN A 195 2.83 -13.79 10.54
N LYS A 196 1.71 -14.41 10.92
CA LYS A 196 1.66 -15.86 11.20
C LYS A 196 2.03 -16.69 9.97
N ASP A 197 1.46 -16.37 8.81
CA ASP A 197 1.80 -17.05 7.54
C ASP A 197 3.27 -16.85 7.16
N PHE A 198 3.81 -15.63 7.34
CA PHE A 198 5.23 -15.32 7.12
C PHE A 198 6.15 -16.21 7.96
N LEU A 199 5.88 -16.32 9.27
CA LEU A 199 6.71 -17.12 10.18
C LEU A 199 6.73 -18.59 9.76
N VAL A 200 5.57 -19.16 9.43
CA VAL A 200 5.47 -20.55 8.95
C VAL A 200 6.27 -20.75 7.67
N ARG A 201 6.19 -19.84 6.71
CA ARG A 201 6.96 -19.93 5.45
C ARG A 201 8.45 -19.80 5.69
N ARG A 202 8.86 -18.88 6.56
CA ARG A 202 10.27 -18.65 6.88
C ARG A 202 10.89 -19.84 7.58
N VAL A 203 10.20 -20.45 8.54
CA VAL A 203 10.67 -21.69 9.20
C VAL A 203 10.80 -22.83 8.19
N LYS A 204 9.78 -23.07 7.35
CA LYS A 204 9.84 -24.10 6.30
C LYS A 204 10.97 -23.88 5.30
N TRP A 205 11.30 -22.61 5.01
CA TRP A 205 12.42 -22.28 4.16
C TRP A 205 13.76 -22.53 4.86
N LEU A 206 13.90 -22.15 6.13
CA LEU A 206 15.09 -22.43 6.94
C LEU A 206 15.37 -23.93 7.07
N GLU A 207 14.33 -24.74 7.26
CA GLU A 207 14.43 -26.21 7.33
C GLU A 207 14.94 -26.84 6.02
N LYS A 208 14.72 -26.19 4.87
CA LYS A 208 15.17 -26.67 3.55
C LYS A 208 16.59 -26.25 3.20
N LEU A 209 17.18 -25.33 3.95
CA LEU A 209 18.54 -24.88 3.66
C LEU A 209 19.55 -26.00 3.94
N PRO A 210 20.62 -26.11 3.13
CA PRO A 210 21.67 -27.08 3.40
C PRO A 210 22.33 -26.78 4.75
N VAL A 211 22.71 -27.84 5.48
CA VAL A 211 23.26 -27.80 6.84
C VAL A 211 24.46 -26.85 7.00
N ILE A 212 25.22 -26.59 5.94
CA ILE A 212 26.53 -25.95 5.99
C ILE A 212 26.49 -24.51 5.41
N LYS A 213 25.78 -23.58 6.05
CA LYS A 213 25.89 -22.14 5.73
C LYS A 213 26.12 -21.22 6.92
N ALA A 214 25.85 -21.67 8.14
CA ALA A 214 26.08 -20.89 9.36
C ALA A 214 27.44 -21.20 10.02
N ASN A 215 28.47 -21.53 9.24
CA ASN A 215 29.83 -21.79 9.75
C ASN A 215 30.64 -20.50 9.92
N SER A 216 30.08 -19.37 9.55
CA SER A 216 30.72 -18.06 9.64
C SER A 216 29.96 -17.22 10.64
N VAL A 217 30.63 -16.85 11.73
CA VAL A 217 30.11 -15.92 12.72
C VAL A 217 30.84 -14.61 12.54
N MET A 218 30.09 -13.52 12.37
CA MET A 218 30.67 -12.19 12.38
C MET A 218 30.93 -11.78 13.82
N VAL A 219 32.18 -11.55 14.17
CA VAL A 219 32.59 -11.11 15.51
C VAL A 219 32.88 -9.61 15.45
N GLU A 220 32.08 -8.82 16.16
CA GLU A 220 32.24 -7.36 16.22
C GLU A 220 32.90 -6.93 17.55
N LYS A 221 33.39 -5.67 17.57
CA LYS A 221 33.93 -5.01 18.78
C LYS A 221 35.12 -5.73 19.44
N ILE A 222 36.01 -6.28 18.63
CA ILE A 222 37.25 -6.90 19.10
C ILE A 222 38.13 -5.82 19.77
N PRO A 223 38.64 -6.03 21.01
CA PRO A 223 39.52 -5.07 21.68
C PRO A 223 40.81 -4.88 20.88
N TYR A 224 41.40 -3.66 20.92
CA TYR A 224 42.55 -3.30 20.08
C TYR A 224 43.73 -4.28 20.16
N GLU A 225 43.96 -4.85 21.35
CA GLU A 225 45.02 -5.81 21.64
C GLU A 225 44.87 -7.14 20.87
N TYR A 226 43.64 -7.51 20.49
CA TYR A 226 43.30 -8.79 19.85
C TYR A 226 42.89 -8.64 18.39
N ARG A 227 43.09 -7.47 17.76
CA ARG A 227 42.73 -7.21 16.34
C ARG A 227 43.75 -7.75 15.33
N SER A 228 44.65 -8.64 15.74
CA SER A 228 45.55 -9.32 14.81
C SER A 228 44.96 -10.67 14.40
N GLN A 229 45.18 -11.05 13.14
CA GLN A 229 44.73 -12.35 12.64
C GLN A 229 45.31 -13.49 13.49
N THR A 230 46.55 -13.38 13.96
CA THR A 230 47.19 -14.37 14.84
C THR A 230 46.47 -14.52 16.17
N ALA A 231 46.20 -13.42 16.89
CA ALA A 231 45.50 -13.48 18.18
C ALA A 231 44.05 -14.01 18.04
N LEU A 232 43.39 -13.68 16.94
CA LEU A 232 42.07 -14.22 16.60
C LEU A 232 42.11 -15.73 16.31
N THR A 233 43.13 -16.20 15.58
CA THR A 233 43.26 -17.62 15.27
C THR A 233 43.60 -18.41 16.53
N ASP A 234 44.50 -17.89 17.37
CA ASP A 234 44.88 -18.50 18.66
C ASP A 234 43.69 -18.58 19.65
N PHE A 235 42.74 -17.65 19.57
CA PHE A 235 41.53 -17.67 20.42
C PHE A 235 40.50 -18.72 19.98
N PHE A 236 40.36 -18.95 18.67
CA PHE A 236 39.34 -19.85 18.11
C PHE A 236 39.85 -21.28 17.84
N THR A 237 41.15 -21.54 17.99
CA THR A 237 41.76 -22.87 17.88
C THR A 237 41.76 -23.57 19.24
#